data_AF-A0A931SKF7-F1
#
_entry.id   AF-A0A931SKF7-F1
#
_cell.length_a   1.000
_cell.length_b   1.000
_cell.length_c   1.000
_cell.angle_alpha   90.00
_cell.angle_beta   90.00
_cell.angle_gamma   90.00
#
_symmetry.space_group_name_H-M   'P 1'
#
loop_
_entity.id
_entity.type
_entity.pdbx_description
1 polymer ?
#
loop_
_entity_poly.entity_id
_entity_poly.type
_entity_poly.pdbx_seq_one_letter_code
_entity_poly.pdbx_strand_id
1 'polypeptide(L)'
;GTDNPDQGLWPSDRNNWAPAIGFAWSPGWWGQDKTTIRGGYQIAYQLPGNSLSWVDVDGGNLPGFFYEPTDFGTGAFRDFSNIVIPLPVNQKPFDTIPITQRAQNTAIFDANYRTPYVQTLTLGVTRSLASNVTLDVRYVGTRGVKLHGSINLNDAEFRNNGLFQALEMTRAGGNAPLFDQMLKGLNIGSGVVGTTVTGSEALRRHSQFRTNIANGDFVAVARLLNTTNIGTRQPPLTNGGLLRSSGLFPENFIVTNPQFANITYRTNSDSSNYNSTFDLPFGPNKLFGGGSTGWVARFIEGWKFGTIFNMTSGAPLNIAARNTLYAAGAPDIAGAFPRSGEVVWPLRAGDIFGNFFGEQYQRVPDPACAGVASNLKTWCTNTALADANGNIVLRNAAPGELGTLGLRTIEGPGRWDLDANIQKSIRIAESRNLTFRMDASNLFNHPAPGAANNPVNLNINAGTFGQIATKTGNRTVQALIRFDF
;
A
#
# COMPACT_ATOMS: atom_id res chain seq x y z
N GLY A 1 -33.36 -8.20 17.50
CA GLY A 1 -32.07 -8.74 17.96
C GLY A 1 -31.66 -9.83 17.01
N THR A 2 -30.37 -10.14 16.88
CA THR A 2 -29.90 -11.22 16.01
C THR A 2 -30.30 -12.58 16.60
N ASP A 3 -30.46 -13.59 15.74
CA ASP A 3 -30.75 -14.97 16.18
C ASP A 3 -29.54 -15.63 16.89
N ASN A 4 -28.39 -14.94 16.97
CA ASN A 4 -27.13 -15.45 17.51
C ASN A 4 -26.45 -14.40 18.42
N PRO A 5 -27.05 -14.02 19.57
CA PRO A 5 -26.52 -12.98 20.45
C PRO A 5 -25.18 -13.34 21.09
N ASP A 6 -24.87 -14.63 21.18
CA ASP A 6 -23.62 -15.13 21.77
C ASP A 6 -22.47 -15.24 20.75
N GLN A 7 -22.74 -14.98 19.47
CA GLN A 7 -21.74 -15.01 18.42
C GLN A 7 -21.16 -13.61 18.19
N GLY A 8 -19.85 -13.48 18.37
CA GLY A 8 -19.11 -12.29 17.98
C GLY A 8 -19.07 -12.12 16.47
N LEU A 9 -18.72 -10.91 16.03
CA LEU A 9 -18.62 -10.54 14.60
C LEU A 9 -17.56 -11.37 13.84
N TRP A 10 -16.65 -12.04 14.56
CA TRP A 10 -15.69 -13.02 14.05
C TRP A 10 -15.47 -14.17 15.05
N PRO A 11 -14.94 -15.33 14.61
CA PRO A 11 -14.62 -16.44 15.51
C PRO A 11 -13.58 -16.06 16.57
N SER A 12 -13.79 -16.52 17.81
CA SER A 12 -12.81 -16.36 18.88
C SER A 12 -11.58 -17.25 18.65
N ASP A 13 -10.43 -16.66 18.34
CA ASP A 13 -9.16 -17.38 18.27
C ASP A 13 -8.57 -17.58 19.67
N ARG A 14 -8.87 -18.72 20.29
CA ARG A 14 -8.51 -19.01 21.69
C ARG A 14 -7.16 -19.74 21.86
N ASN A 15 -6.48 -20.12 20.76
CA ASN A 15 -5.25 -20.91 20.82
C ASN A 15 -4.02 -20.12 20.37
N ASN A 16 -3.79 -18.97 21.03
CA ASN A 16 -2.70 -18.05 20.73
C ASN A 16 -1.48 -18.32 21.63
N TRP A 17 -0.83 -19.46 21.45
CA TRP A 17 0.37 -19.80 22.20
C TRP A 17 1.61 -19.02 21.71
N ALA A 18 2.16 -18.18 22.59
CA ALA A 18 3.22 -17.23 22.29
C ALA A 18 4.55 -17.62 22.97
N PRO A 19 5.33 -18.57 22.42
CA PRO A 19 6.62 -18.91 22.99
C PRO A 19 7.56 -17.71 22.90
N ALA A 20 8.25 -17.44 24.01
CA ALA A 20 9.39 -16.54 24.06
C ALA A 20 10.53 -17.32 24.71
N ILE A 21 11.52 -17.69 23.90
CA ILE A 21 12.69 -18.42 24.35
C ILE A 21 13.91 -17.56 24.06
N GLY A 22 14.70 -17.33 25.09
CA GLY A 22 15.96 -16.61 24.99
C GLY A 22 17.10 -17.44 25.56
N PHE A 23 18.30 -17.23 25.05
CA PHE A 23 19.53 -17.74 25.64
C PHE A 23 20.54 -16.61 25.78
N ALA A 24 21.38 -16.75 26.80
CA ALA A 24 22.57 -15.95 26.95
C ALA A 24 23.72 -16.90 27.33
N TRP A 25 24.83 -16.79 26.61
CA TRP A 25 25.98 -17.67 26.79
C TRP A 25 27.27 -16.86 26.76
N SER A 26 28.12 -17.11 27.76
CA SER A 26 29.46 -16.54 27.85
C SER A 26 30.52 -17.61 27.57
N PRO A 27 30.94 -17.79 26.30
CA PRO A 27 31.94 -18.78 25.94
C PRO A 27 33.32 -18.51 26.56
N GLY A 28 33.81 -19.42 27.41
CA GLY A 28 35.13 -19.28 28.07
C GLY A 28 36.34 -19.48 27.15
N TRP A 29 36.19 -20.26 26.06
CA TRP A 29 37.25 -20.57 25.08
C TRP A 29 37.77 -19.35 24.27
N TRP A 30 37.16 -18.18 24.46
CA TRP A 30 37.51 -16.92 23.80
C TRP A 30 37.93 -15.81 24.78
N GLY A 31 38.31 -16.22 25.99
CA GLY A 31 38.56 -15.36 27.14
C GLY A 31 37.35 -15.41 28.07
N GLN A 32 37.60 -15.82 29.31
CA GLN A 32 36.59 -15.89 30.35
C GLN A 32 35.90 -14.53 30.50
N ASP A 33 34.57 -14.53 30.41
CA ASP A 33 33.70 -13.35 30.51
C ASP A 33 33.96 -12.20 29.52
N LYS A 34 34.70 -12.46 28.45
CA LYS A 34 34.98 -11.45 27.41
C LYS A 34 33.94 -11.38 26.31
N THR A 35 33.21 -12.47 26.05
CA THR A 35 32.21 -12.53 24.97
C THR A 35 30.90 -13.01 25.54
N THR A 36 29.81 -12.32 25.24
CA THR A 36 28.45 -12.74 25.56
C THR A 36 27.66 -12.83 24.27
N ILE A 37 27.12 -14.01 24.00
CA ILE A 37 26.19 -14.25 22.90
C ILE A 37 24.79 -14.27 23.51
N ARG A 38 23.89 -13.45 22.98
CA ARG A 38 22.47 -13.44 23.33
C ARG A 38 21.67 -13.76 22.10
N GLY A 39 20.67 -14.58 22.22
CA GLY A 39 19.74 -14.81 21.12
C GLY A 39 18.37 -15.13 21.67
N GLY A 40 17.36 -14.94 20.85
CA GLY A 40 16.01 -15.24 21.24
C GLY A 40 15.09 -15.39 20.05
N TYR A 41 14.03 -16.15 20.28
CA TYR A 41 12.92 -16.26 19.37
C TYR A 41 11.65 -16.00 20.16
N GLN A 42 10.80 -15.13 19.64
CA GLN A 42 9.51 -14.83 20.24
C GLN A 42 8.41 -14.76 19.20
N ILE A 43 7.21 -15.16 19.60
CA ILE A 43 5.98 -14.91 18.86
C ILE A 43 5.19 -13.87 19.64
N ALA A 44 4.87 -12.76 18.99
CA ALA A 44 3.95 -11.76 19.51
C ALA A 44 2.67 -11.79 18.68
N TYR A 45 1.54 -12.10 19.33
CA TYR A 45 0.24 -11.92 18.69
C TYR A 45 -0.08 -10.44 18.70
N GLN A 46 -0.40 -9.94 17.51
CA GLN A 46 -0.89 -8.59 17.38
C GLN A 46 -2.38 -8.63 17.68
N LEU A 47 -2.79 -8.02 18.79
CA LEU A 47 -4.17 -7.60 18.91
C LEU A 47 -4.47 -6.76 17.66
N PRO A 48 -5.62 -6.95 17.00
CA PRO A 48 -5.98 -6.23 15.79
C PRO A 48 -6.06 -4.71 16.06
N GLY A 49 -4.92 -4.00 16.14
CA GLY A 49 -4.85 -2.66 16.73
C GLY A 49 -5.58 -1.63 15.89
N ASN A 50 -5.41 -1.74 14.57
CA ASN A 50 -6.22 -1.02 13.58
C ASN A 50 -7.45 -1.83 13.13
N SER A 51 -7.81 -2.88 13.86
CA SER A 51 -8.93 -3.76 13.51
C SER A 51 -10.04 -3.74 14.53
N LEU A 52 -9.84 -3.10 15.69
CA LEU A 52 -10.94 -2.45 16.40
C LEU A 52 -11.59 -1.37 15.52
N SER A 53 -10.83 -0.59 14.74
CA SER A 53 -11.44 0.37 13.80
C SER A 53 -12.20 -0.34 12.67
N TRP A 54 -11.69 -1.47 12.15
CA TRP A 54 -12.45 -2.30 11.21
C TRP A 54 -13.71 -2.90 11.87
N VAL A 55 -13.69 -3.33 13.13
CA VAL A 55 -14.92 -3.77 13.85
C VAL A 55 -15.91 -2.63 14.00
N ASP A 56 -15.43 -1.45 14.36
CA ASP A 56 -16.28 -0.28 14.56
C ASP A 56 -16.90 0.18 13.23
N VAL A 57 -16.11 0.16 12.15
CA VAL A 57 -16.55 0.49 10.78
C VAL A 57 -17.46 -0.59 10.21
N ASP A 58 -17.11 -1.87 10.34
CA ASP A 58 -17.85 -2.99 9.74
C ASP A 58 -19.14 -3.29 10.54
N GLY A 59 -19.08 -3.17 11.87
CA GLY A 59 -20.23 -3.27 12.77
C GLY A 59 -21.12 -2.03 12.75
N GLY A 60 -20.55 -0.84 12.56
CA GLY A 60 -21.28 0.43 12.46
C GLY A 60 -21.91 0.67 11.08
N ASN A 61 -21.32 0.11 10.00
CA ASN A 61 -21.86 0.19 8.64
C ASN A 61 -22.72 -1.02 8.26
N LEU A 62 -23.28 -1.74 9.24
CA LEU A 62 -24.30 -2.73 8.93
C LEU A 62 -25.49 -2.03 8.24
N PRO A 63 -25.97 -2.55 7.10
CA PRO A 63 -27.08 -1.93 6.39
C PRO A 63 -28.28 -1.69 7.31
N GLY A 64 -28.74 -0.44 7.35
CA GLY A 64 -29.84 0.01 8.22
C GLY A 64 -29.43 0.52 9.61
N PHE A 65 -28.16 0.40 10.03
CA PHE A 65 -27.64 1.09 11.23
C PHE A 65 -27.12 2.49 10.94
N PHE A 66 -26.55 2.68 9.75
CA PHE A 66 -26.03 3.96 9.30
C PHE A 66 -27.02 4.60 8.30
N TYR A 67 -27.52 5.78 8.64
CA TYR A 67 -28.38 6.58 7.77
C TYR A 67 -27.89 8.03 7.75
N GLU A 68 -27.47 8.49 6.58
CA GLU A 68 -27.02 9.86 6.34
C GLU A 68 -28.06 10.59 5.47
N PRO A 69 -29.12 11.17 6.07
CA PRO A 69 -30.15 11.85 5.30
C PRO A 69 -29.53 13.05 4.59
N THR A 70 -29.66 13.07 3.26
CA THR A 70 -29.22 14.20 2.43
C THR A 70 -30.43 14.84 1.77
N ASP A 71 -30.62 16.15 1.96
CA ASP A 71 -31.61 16.94 1.25
C ASP A 71 -30.92 17.71 0.10
N PHE A 72 -31.28 17.38 -1.14
CA PHE A 72 -30.72 18.00 -2.35
C PHE A 72 -31.51 19.22 -2.87
N GLY A 73 -32.66 19.54 -2.29
CA GLY A 73 -33.57 20.56 -2.82
C GLY A 73 -34.26 20.15 -4.12
N THR A 74 -35.21 20.97 -4.57
CA THR A 74 -35.93 20.79 -5.85
C THR A 74 -35.60 21.88 -6.88
N GLY A 75 -34.44 22.52 -6.80
CA GLY A 75 -34.06 23.62 -7.70
C GLY A 75 -32.56 23.92 -7.71
N ALA A 76 -32.16 24.97 -8.45
CA ALA A 76 -30.77 25.40 -8.59
C ALA A 76 -30.16 25.93 -7.27
N PHE A 77 -31.02 26.37 -6.34
CA PHE A 77 -30.64 26.79 -4.99
C PHE A 77 -31.53 26.08 -3.97
N ARG A 78 -30.92 25.60 -2.89
CA ARG A 78 -31.65 25.02 -1.75
C ARG A 78 -32.04 26.14 -0.79
N ASP A 79 -33.34 26.34 -0.61
CA ASP A 79 -33.86 27.18 0.46
C ASP A 79 -33.64 26.47 1.80
N PHE A 80 -33.03 27.16 2.76
CA PHE A 80 -32.77 26.62 4.10
C PHE A 80 -33.93 26.88 5.07
N SER A 81 -34.84 27.82 4.74
CA SER A 81 -35.96 28.18 5.61
C SER A 81 -37.06 27.11 5.70
N ASN A 82 -37.10 26.19 4.73
CA ASN A 82 -38.04 25.07 4.66
C ASN A 82 -37.40 23.70 4.98
N ILE A 83 -36.19 23.69 5.53
CA ILE A 83 -35.55 22.46 6.02
C ILE A 83 -36.05 22.17 7.44
N VAL A 84 -36.48 20.92 7.66
CA VAL A 84 -36.84 20.42 9.00
C VAL A 84 -35.66 19.63 9.56
N ILE A 85 -35.16 20.04 10.73
CA ILE A 85 -34.08 19.35 11.46
C ILE A 85 -34.64 18.76 12.76
N PRO A 86 -34.35 17.48 13.09
CA PRO A 86 -33.56 16.54 12.29
C PRO A 86 -34.30 16.10 11.02
N LEU A 87 -33.53 15.83 9.96
CA LEU A 87 -34.10 15.29 8.72
C LEU A 87 -34.83 13.97 9.02
N PRO A 88 -36.00 13.71 8.39
CA PRO A 88 -36.76 12.49 8.63
C PRO A 88 -35.93 11.23 8.37
N VAL A 89 -35.93 10.29 9.32
CA VAL A 89 -35.28 8.99 9.15
C VAL A 89 -36.25 8.04 8.46
N ASN A 90 -35.98 7.75 7.18
CA ASN A 90 -36.81 6.87 6.36
C ASN A 90 -36.28 5.42 6.26
N GLN A 91 -35.27 5.06 7.05
CA GLN A 91 -34.79 3.68 7.16
C GLN A 91 -35.14 3.11 8.53
N LYS A 92 -35.68 1.89 8.57
CA LYS A 92 -35.78 1.13 9.83
C LYS A 92 -34.52 0.29 9.99
N PRO A 93 -34.00 0.14 11.23
CA PRO A 93 -32.92 -0.80 11.49
C PRO A 93 -33.26 -2.19 10.99
N PHE A 94 -32.33 -2.82 10.27
CA PHE A 94 -32.49 -4.16 9.67
C PHE A 94 -33.59 -4.30 8.60
N ASP A 95 -34.11 -3.21 8.03
CA ASP A 95 -35.02 -3.33 6.88
C ASP A 95 -34.32 -4.03 5.72
N THR A 96 -35.11 -4.81 4.96
CA THR A 96 -34.60 -5.50 3.77
C THR A 96 -34.15 -4.48 2.74
N ILE A 97 -32.85 -4.49 2.41
CA ILE A 97 -32.28 -3.63 1.38
C ILE A 97 -32.74 -4.09 0.00
N PRO A 98 -33.35 -3.22 -0.83
CA PRO A 98 -33.72 -3.57 -2.19
C PRO A 98 -32.51 -3.96 -3.05
N ILE A 99 -32.67 -5.02 -3.84
CA ILE A 99 -31.64 -5.46 -4.83
C ILE A 99 -31.28 -4.37 -5.85
N THR A 100 -32.11 -3.36 -5.99
CA THR A 100 -31.92 -2.23 -6.90
C THR A 100 -31.08 -1.11 -6.31
N GLN A 101 -30.71 -1.16 -5.02
CA GLN A 101 -30.05 -0.04 -4.33
C GLN A 101 -28.56 0.10 -4.71
N ARG A 102 -27.81 -0.99 -4.90
CA ARG A 102 -26.43 -1.02 -5.45
C ARG A 102 -25.42 -0.06 -4.79
N ALA A 103 -25.68 0.33 -3.55
CA ALA A 103 -24.91 1.37 -2.84
C ALA A 103 -24.52 0.95 -1.42
N GLN A 104 -25.13 -0.11 -0.88
CA GLN A 104 -24.81 -0.57 0.46
C GLN A 104 -23.41 -1.17 0.51
N ASN A 105 -22.73 -1.01 1.64
CA ASN A 105 -21.47 -1.68 1.90
C ASN A 105 -21.68 -2.64 3.05
N THR A 106 -21.02 -3.79 2.99
CA THR A 106 -20.98 -4.70 4.12
C THR A 106 -19.65 -5.43 4.14
N ALA A 107 -19.29 -5.95 5.30
CA ALA A 107 -18.11 -6.77 5.47
C ALA A 107 -18.47 -8.03 6.26
N ILE A 108 -17.79 -9.11 5.90
CA ILE A 108 -17.94 -10.41 6.56
C ILE A 108 -16.56 -10.97 6.86
N PHE A 109 -16.43 -11.62 8.02
CA PHE A 109 -15.19 -12.25 8.43
C PHE A 109 -15.15 -13.71 8.01
N ASP A 110 -13.95 -14.18 7.62
CA ASP A 110 -13.70 -15.59 7.37
C ASP A 110 -14.05 -16.43 8.61
N ALA A 111 -14.74 -17.55 8.41
CA ALA A 111 -15.07 -18.48 9.48
C ALA A 111 -13.83 -19.06 10.18
N ASN A 112 -12.67 -19.02 9.51
CA ASN A 112 -11.37 -19.44 10.04
C ASN A 112 -10.44 -18.26 10.33
N TYR A 113 -10.96 -17.05 10.49
CA TYR A 113 -10.17 -15.86 10.79
C TYR A 113 -9.37 -16.06 12.09
N ARG A 114 -8.09 -15.70 12.06
CA ARG A 114 -7.14 -15.89 13.17
C ARG A 114 -6.43 -14.60 13.54
N THR A 115 -5.92 -14.55 14.75
CA THR A 115 -5.13 -13.42 15.23
C THR A 115 -3.79 -13.39 14.47
N PRO A 116 -3.44 -12.27 13.79
CA PRO A 116 -2.12 -12.12 13.19
C PRO A 116 -1.02 -12.19 14.23
N TYR A 117 0.16 -12.64 13.81
CA TYR A 117 1.30 -12.70 14.71
C TYR A 117 2.60 -12.38 14.00
N VAL A 118 3.54 -11.86 14.77
CA VAL A 118 4.89 -11.55 14.34
C VAL A 118 5.85 -12.50 15.06
N GLN A 119 6.65 -13.21 14.27
CA GLN A 119 7.79 -13.99 14.74
C GLN A 119 9.02 -13.09 14.69
N THR A 120 9.73 -12.98 15.81
CA THR A 120 10.95 -12.16 15.90
C THR A 120 12.10 -13.05 16.33
N LEU A 121 13.12 -13.14 15.47
CA LEU A 121 14.41 -13.74 15.77
C LEU A 121 15.40 -12.63 16.11
N THR A 122 16.04 -12.73 17.26
CA THR A 122 17.13 -11.85 17.66
C THR A 122 18.40 -12.65 17.87
N LEU A 123 19.53 -12.12 17.41
CA LEU A 123 20.85 -12.65 17.68
C LEU A 123 21.79 -11.48 17.95
N GLY A 124 22.57 -11.55 19.01
CA GLY A 124 23.47 -10.51 19.46
C GLY A 124 24.78 -11.09 19.97
N VAL A 125 25.89 -10.48 19.60
CA VAL A 125 27.23 -10.82 20.09
C VAL A 125 27.85 -9.55 20.68
N THR A 126 28.02 -9.55 21.99
CA THR A 126 28.77 -8.51 22.70
C THR A 126 30.16 -9.06 23.04
N ARG A 127 31.24 -8.34 22.74
CA ARG A 127 32.61 -8.73 23.07
C ARG A 127 33.44 -7.57 23.61
N SER A 128 34.02 -7.73 24.79
CA SER A 128 35.11 -6.89 25.27
C SER A 128 36.41 -7.23 24.50
N LEU A 129 36.93 -6.26 23.76
CA LEU A 129 38.16 -6.37 22.97
C LEU A 129 39.37 -5.84 23.74
N ALA A 130 39.16 -4.88 24.65
CA ALA A 130 40.14 -4.34 25.59
C ALA A 130 39.43 -3.95 26.89
N SER A 131 40.18 -3.58 27.93
CA SER A 131 39.62 -3.18 29.24
C SER A 131 38.60 -2.04 29.16
N ASN A 132 38.62 -1.28 28.07
CA ASN A 132 37.72 -0.17 27.82
C ASN A 132 37.06 -0.18 26.43
N VAL A 133 37.04 -1.34 25.75
CA VAL A 133 36.47 -1.44 24.41
C VAL A 133 35.53 -2.63 24.29
N THR A 134 34.31 -2.37 23.82
CA THR A 134 33.27 -3.39 23.59
C THR A 134 32.72 -3.28 22.17
N LEU A 135 32.62 -4.43 21.49
CA LEU A 135 31.93 -4.62 20.21
C LEU A 135 30.57 -5.24 20.49
N ASP A 136 29.50 -4.65 19.98
CA ASP A 136 28.15 -5.23 20.05
C ASP A 136 27.60 -5.33 18.63
N VAL A 137 27.27 -6.53 18.19
CA VAL A 137 26.65 -6.79 16.88
C VAL A 137 25.31 -7.42 17.14
N ARG A 138 24.23 -6.88 16.56
CA ARG A 138 22.88 -7.44 16.67
C ARG A 138 22.30 -7.68 15.30
N TYR A 139 21.46 -8.70 15.20
CA TYR A 139 20.60 -9.03 14.08
C TYR A 139 19.18 -9.23 14.61
N VAL A 140 18.20 -8.61 13.95
CA VAL A 140 16.77 -8.79 14.24
C VAL A 140 16.04 -9.09 12.93
N GLY A 141 15.52 -10.31 12.80
CA GLY A 141 14.63 -10.71 11.72
C GLY A 141 13.20 -10.78 12.23
N THR A 142 12.27 -10.11 11.57
CA THR A 142 10.84 -10.18 11.88
C THR A 142 10.05 -10.74 10.70
N ARG A 143 9.08 -11.60 11.00
CA ARG A 143 8.17 -12.19 10.03
C ARG A 143 6.74 -12.09 10.52
N GLY A 144 5.94 -11.29 9.85
CA GLY A 144 4.49 -11.21 10.04
C GLY A 144 3.79 -12.33 9.27
N VAL A 145 2.92 -13.08 9.95
CA VAL A 145 2.18 -14.21 9.38
C VAL A 145 0.70 -14.07 9.73
N LYS A 146 -0.17 -14.55 8.83
CA LYS A 146 -1.64 -14.40 8.93
C LYS A 146 -2.05 -12.94 9.11
N LEU A 147 -1.34 -12.04 8.44
CA LEU A 147 -1.67 -10.62 8.49
C LEU A 147 -3.04 -10.41 7.85
N HIS A 148 -3.74 -9.38 8.33
CA HIS A 148 -5.05 -9.03 7.85
C HIS A 148 -5.01 -8.71 6.36
N GLY A 149 -5.93 -9.32 5.61
CA GLY A 149 -6.19 -9.06 4.21
C GLY A 149 -7.69 -8.94 3.96
N SER A 150 -8.06 -8.49 2.75
CA SER A 150 -9.45 -8.35 2.37
C SER A 150 -9.66 -8.59 0.89
N ILE A 151 -10.79 -9.17 0.54
CA ILE A 151 -11.22 -9.42 -0.83
C ILE A 151 -12.61 -8.82 -1.02
N ASN A 152 -12.88 -8.14 -2.13
CA ASN A 152 -14.24 -7.75 -2.46
C ASN A 152 -14.97 -8.92 -3.14
N LEU A 153 -16.00 -9.48 -2.50
CA LEU A 153 -16.82 -10.57 -3.09
C LEU A 153 -17.84 -10.08 -4.10
N ASN A 154 -18.10 -8.77 -4.15
CA ASN A 154 -19.02 -8.17 -5.09
C ASN A 154 -18.30 -7.45 -6.23
N ASP A 155 -17.16 -8.01 -6.64
CA ASP A 155 -16.46 -7.49 -7.81
C ASP A 155 -17.28 -7.73 -9.10
N ALA A 156 -17.06 -6.89 -10.12
CA ALA A 156 -17.83 -6.94 -11.34
C ALA A 156 -17.39 -8.10 -12.25
N GLU A 157 -18.31 -9.02 -12.53
CA GLU A 157 -18.16 -10.11 -13.48
C GLU A 157 -18.44 -9.62 -14.91
N PHE A 158 -17.48 -9.86 -15.80
CA PHE A 158 -17.57 -9.54 -17.22
C PHE A 158 -17.06 -10.67 -18.12
N ARG A 159 -16.36 -11.67 -17.57
CA ARG A 159 -15.71 -12.75 -18.32
C ARG A 159 -16.71 -13.82 -18.75
N ASN A 160 -17.60 -14.20 -17.84
CA ASN A 160 -18.44 -15.38 -18.01
C ASN A 160 -19.87 -15.08 -18.46
N ASN A 161 -20.24 -13.81 -18.61
CA ASN A 161 -21.60 -13.37 -18.98
C ASN A 161 -21.70 -12.79 -20.41
N GLY A 162 -20.66 -12.96 -21.23
CA GLY A 162 -20.59 -12.44 -22.60
C GLY A 162 -20.21 -10.96 -22.71
N LEU A 163 -20.10 -10.22 -21.60
CA LEU A 163 -19.65 -8.82 -21.63
C LEU A 163 -18.24 -8.69 -22.18
N PHE A 164 -17.34 -9.62 -21.86
CA PHE A 164 -15.94 -9.59 -22.33
C PHE A 164 -15.86 -9.53 -23.86
N GLN A 165 -16.56 -10.46 -24.52
CA GLN A 165 -16.61 -10.51 -25.99
C GLN A 165 -17.28 -9.26 -26.57
N ALA A 166 -18.35 -8.76 -25.94
CA ALA A 166 -19.01 -7.54 -26.36
C ALA A 166 -18.12 -6.30 -26.22
N LEU A 167 -17.33 -6.21 -25.15
CA LEU A 167 -16.40 -5.12 -24.88
C LEU A 167 -15.20 -5.16 -25.82
N GLU A 168 -14.62 -6.33 -26.08
CA GLU A 168 -13.57 -6.52 -27.09
C GLU A 168 -14.06 -6.08 -28.48
N MET A 169 -15.24 -6.55 -28.90
CA MET A 169 -15.83 -6.14 -30.17
C MET A 169 -16.06 -4.62 -30.24
N THR A 170 -16.54 -4.02 -29.15
CA THR A 170 -16.76 -2.57 -29.06
C THR A 170 -15.45 -1.79 -29.12
N ARG A 171 -14.40 -2.28 -28.44
CA ARG A 171 -13.03 -1.73 -28.44
C ARG A 171 -12.37 -1.80 -29.82
N ALA A 172 -12.66 -2.86 -30.58
CA ALA A 172 -12.20 -3.05 -31.95
C ALA A 172 -12.99 -2.23 -32.99
N GLY A 173 -14.04 -1.50 -32.58
CA GLY A 173 -14.83 -0.64 -33.47
C GLY A 173 -16.10 -1.30 -34.01
N GLY A 174 -16.30 -2.59 -33.71
CA GLY A 174 -17.50 -3.34 -34.06
C GLY A 174 -18.73 -2.98 -33.23
N ASN A 175 -19.84 -3.65 -33.53
CA ASN A 175 -21.09 -3.50 -32.79
C ASN A 175 -21.51 -4.81 -32.13
N ALA A 176 -21.57 -4.82 -30.80
CA ALA A 176 -21.99 -5.98 -30.03
C ALA A 176 -23.51 -5.97 -29.79
N PRO A 177 -24.26 -6.99 -30.26
CA PRO A 177 -25.72 -7.06 -30.06
C PRO A 177 -26.16 -7.01 -28.60
N LEU A 178 -25.30 -7.46 -27.67
CA LEU A 178 -25.53 -7.38 -26.24
C LEU A 178 -25.82 -5.94 -25.77
N PHE A 179 -25.07 -4.97 -26.27
CA PHE A 179 -25.27 -3.56 -25.89
C PHE A 179 -26.47 -2.93 -26.57
N ASP A 180 -26.84 -3.39 -27.77
CA ASP A 180 -28.10 -2.98 -28.41
C ASP A 180 -29.30 -3.41 -27.58
N GLN A 181 -29.28 -4.64 -27.04
CA GLN A 181 -30.34 -5.16 -26.19
C GLN A 181 -30.36 -4.46 -24.83
N MET A 182 -29.20 -4.31 -24.19
CA MET A 182 -29.09 -3.72 -22.85
C MET A 182 -29.53 -2.25 -22.83
N LEU A 183 -29.16 -1.49 -23.85
CA LEU A 183 -29.31 -0.04 -23.86
C LEU A 183 -30.48 0.44 -24.74
N LYS A 184 -31.26 -0.48 -25.34
CA LYS A 184 -32.33 -0.16 -26.29
C LYS A 184 -33.24 0.97 -25.80
N GLY A 185 -33.39 2.02 -26.61
CA GLY A 185 -34.24 3.17 -26.30
C GLY A 185 -33.63 4.19 -25.34
N LEU A 186 -32.41 3.97 -24.82
CA LEU A 186 -31.71 4.93 -23.98
C LEU A 186 -30.86 5.89 -24.82
N ASN A 187 -30.69 7.12 -24.32
CA ASN A 187 -29.69 8.07 -24.79
C ASN A 187 -28.64 8.27 -23.69
N ILE A 188 -27.49 7.64 -23.86
CA ILE A 188 -26.41 7.61 -22.86
C ILE A 188 -25.13 8.29 -23.37
N GLY A 189 -25.23 9.07 -24.42
CA GLY A 189 -24.10 9.72 -25.06
C GLY A 189 -24.61 10.78 -25.99
N SER A 190 -24.66 10.45 -27.29
CA SER A 190 -25.28 11.31 -28.30
C SER A 190 -26.00 10.45 -29.34
N GLY A 191 -27.26 10.13 -29.02
CA GLY A 191 -28.15 9.33 -29.84
C GLY A 191 -28.93 8.30 -29.03
N VAL A 192 -30.10 7.92 -29.51
CA VAL A 192 -30.96 6.89 -28.90
C VAL A 192 -30.58 5.53 -29.48
N VAL A 193 -30.27 4.58 -28.60
CA VAL A 193 -29.85 3.23 -28.99
C VAL A 193 -30.99 2.49 -29.68
N GLY A 194 -30.69 1.92 -30.85
CA GLY A 194 -31.66 1.20 -31.69
C GLY A 194 -32.45 2.12 -32.63
N THR A 195 -32.19 3.44 -32.62
CA THR A 195 -32.74 4.37 -33.62
C THR A 195 -31.64 5.14 -34.34
N THR A 196 -30.81 5.90 -33.62
CA THR A 196 -29.78 6.77 -34.22
C THR A 196 -28.36 6.26 -34.00
N VAL A 197 -28.15 5.40 -33.01
CA VAL A 197 -26.86 4.76 -32.71
C VAL A 197 -27.07 3.31 -32.29
N THR A 198 -26.04 2.49 -32.43
CA THR A 198 -25.99 1.18 -31.78
C THR A 198 -25.53 1.32 -30.33
N GLY A 199 -25.71 0.29 -29.51
CA GLY A 199 -25.30 0.27 -28.11
C GLY A 199 -23.79 0.43 -27.95
N SER A 200 -22.99 -0.30 -28.74
CA SER A 200 -21.52 -0.14 -28.77
C SER A 200 -21.12 1.28 -29.15
N GLU A 201 -21.80 1.90 -30.11
CA GLU A 201 -21.50 3.27 -30.52
C GLU A 201 -21.88 4.29 -29.45
N ALA A 202 -23.00 4.11 -28.76
CA ALA A 202 -23.39 4.94 -27.63
C ALA A 202 -22.34 4.90 -26.49
N LEU A 203 -21.81 3.70 -26.18
CA LEU A 203 -20.73 3.55 -25.20
C LEU A 203 -19.43 4.22 -25.65
N ARG A 204 -19.06 4.12 -26.93
CA ARG A 204 -17.89 4.82 -27.48
C ARG A 204 -18.04 6.34 -27.48
N ARG A 205 -19.26 6.87 -27.51
CA ARG A 205 -19.51 8.33 -27.47
C ARG A 205 -19.52 8.88 -26.03
N HIS A 206 -19.93 8.07 -25.06
CA HIS A 206 -19.96 8.47 -23.66
C HIS A 206 -18.54 8.57 -23.07
N SER A 207 -18.20 9.70 -22.44
CA SER A 207 -16.82 10.03 -22.04
C SER A 207 -16.15 8.97 -21.14
N GLN A 208 -16.85 8.52 -20.08
CA GLN A 208 -16.30 7.55 -19.13
C GLN A 208 -16.17 6.15 -19.74
N PHE A 209 -17.18 5.70 -20.49
CA PHE A 209 -17.16 4.40 -21.15
C PHE A 209 -16.08 4.36 -22.24
N ARG A 210 -16.00 5.41 -23.06
CA ARG A 210 -14.99 5.57 -24.11
C ARG A 210 -13.58 5.39 -23.58
N THR A 211 -13.21 6.11 -22.51
CA THR A 211 -11.87 6.04 -21.93
C THR A 211 -11.57 4.65 -21.39
N ASN A 212 -12.50 4.03 -20.66
CA ASN A 212 -12.27 2.70 -20.08
C ASN A 212 -12.20 1.61 -21.17
N ILE A 213 -13.05 1.67 -22.20
CA ILE A 213 -13.01 0.76 -23.35
C ILE A 213 -11.71 0.93 -24.14
N ALA A 214 -11.31 2.17 -24.44
CA ALA A 214 -10.07 2.46 -25.17
C ALA A 214 -8.82 1.97 -24.43
N ASN A 215 -8.87 1.89 -23.11
CA ASN A 215 -7.75 1.44 -22.28
C ASN A 215 -7.85 0.00 -21.76
N GLY A 216 -8.96 -0.68 -22.00
CA GLY A 216 -9.11 -2.10 -21.68
C GLY A 216 -9.50 -2.35 -20.23
N ASP A 217 -9.97 -1.29 -19.54
CA ASP A 217 -10.45 -1.36 -18.16
C ASP A 217 -11.91 -1.83 -18.15
N PHE A 218 -12.11 -3.10 -18.50
CA PHE A 218 -13.43 -3.68 -18.66
C PHE A 218 -14.15 -3.88 -17.34
N VAL A 219 -13.41 -4.07 -16.24
CA VAL A 219 -13.99 -4.11 -14.91
C VAL A 219 -14.61 -2.75 -14.55
N ALA A 220 -13.96 -1.63 -14.89
CA ALA A 220 -14.57 -0.30 -14.69
C ALA A 220 -15.79 -0.08 -15.59
N VAL A 221 -15.78 -0.55 -16.84
CA VAL A 221 -16.97 -0.48 -17.71
C VAL A 221 -18.13 -1.28 -17.11
N ALA A 222 -17.88 -2.50 -16.66
CA ALA A 222 -18.88 -3.36 -16.03
C ALA A 222 -19.47 -2.69 -14.77
N ARG A 223 -18.63 -2.12 -13.90
CA ARG A 223 -19.10 -1.35 -12.72
C ARG A 223 -19.97 -0.16 -13.12
N LEU A 224 -19.58 0.60 -14.15
CA LEU A 224 -20.37 1.75 -14.63
C LEU A 224 -21.72 1.32 -15.22
N LEU A 225 -21.78 0.21 -15.99
CA LEU A 225 -23.03 -0.36 -16.46
C LEU A 225 -23.93 -0.79 -15.29
N ASN A 226 -23.30 -1.31 -14.22
CA ASN A 226 -23.97 -1.81 -13.03
C ASN A 226 -24.61 -0.71 -12.19
N THR A 227 -23.99 0.47 -12.07
CA THR A 227 -24.42 1.51 -11.12
C THR A 227 -25.06 2.74 -11.76
N THR A 228 -24.72 3.09 -13.01
CA THR A 228 -25.22 4.32 -13.66
C THR A 228 -26.75 4.31 -13.76
N ASN A 229 -27.36 5.41 -13.30
CA ASN A 229 -28.80 5.51 -13.14
C ASN A 229 -29.47 6.36 -14.23
N ILE A 230 -29.73 5.76 -15.40
CA ILE A 230 -30.44 6.38 -16.53
C ILE A 230 -31.61 5.49 -16.94
N GLY A 231 -32.73 6.08 -17.40
CA GLY A 231 -33.90 5.36 -17.94
C GLY A 231 -35.19 5.54 -17.12
N THR A 232 -36.32 5.13 -17.69
CA THR A 232 -37.68 5.45 -17.19
C THR A 232 -38.28 4.40 -16.24
N ARG A 233 -37.66 3.23 -16.10
CA ARG A 233 -38.09 2.16 -15.16
C ARG A 233 -37.24 2.18 -13.89
N GLN A 234 -37.47 3.17 -13.03
CA GLN A 234 -36.74 3.32 -11.76
C GLN A 234 -37.71 3.40 -10.58
N PRO A 235 -37.73 2.40 -9.69
CA PRO A 235 -38.37 2.52 -8.38
C PRO A 235 -37.72 3.64 -7.52
N PRO A 236 -38.31 4.05 -6.40
CA PRO A 236 -37.63 4.91 -5.42
C PRO A 236 -36.35 4.23 -4.89
N LEU A 237 -35.27 5.01 -4.69
CA LEU A 237 -33.96 4.54 -4.17
C LEU A 237 -33.23 3.52 -5.07
N THR A 238 -33.29 3.67 -6.41
CA THR A 238 -32.65 2.72 -7.33
C THR A 238 -31.46 3.28 -8.08
N ASN A 239 -30.40 2.49 -8.13
CA ASN A 239 -29.23 2.65 -8.99
C ASN A 239 -29.27 1.59 -10.11
N GLY A 240 -28.34 1.67 -11.06
CA GLY A 240 -28.20 0.68 -12.13
C GLY A 240 -29.31 0.71 -13.17
N GLY A 241 -29.91 1.88 -13.40
CA GLY A 241 -30.93 2.09 -14.43
C GLY A 241 -30.47 1.64 -15.82
N LEU A 242 -29.18 1.78 -16.18
CA LEU A 242 -28.67 1.32 -17.48
C LEU A 242 -28.91 -0.17 -17.71
N LEU A 243 -28.52 -1.02 -16.77
CA LEU A 243 -28.68 -2.47 -16.87
C LEU A 243 -30.16 -2.88 -16.89
N ARG A 244 -30.98 -2.20 -16.08
CA ARG A 244 -32.39 -2.54 -15.85
C ARG A 244 -33.34 -2.09 -16.95
N SER A 245 -33.04 -0.99 -17.65
CA SER A 245 -34.01 -0.31 -18.51
C SER A 245 -34.60 -1.18 -19.61
N SER A 246 -33.85 -2.14 -20.13
CA SER A 246 -34.34 -3.10 -21.13
C SER A 246 -35.32 -4.14 -20.57
N GLY A 247 -35.24 -4.43 -19.27
CA GLY A 247 -35.97 -5.53 -18.60
C GLY A 247 -35.49 -6.94 -18.99
N LEU A 248 -34.40 -7.05 -19.77
CA LEU A 248 -33.90 -8.33 -20.29
C LEU A 248 -32.79 -8.95 -19.44
N PHE A 249 -32.12 -8.15 -18.61
CA PHE A 249 -30.98 -8.59 -17.81
C PHE A 249 -31.38 -8.68 -16.34
N PRO A 250 -31.04 -9.79 -15.66
CA PRO A 250 -31.30 -9.90 -14.22
C PRO A 250 -30.42 -8.92 -13.44
N GLU A 251 -30.87 -8.52 -12.24
CA GLU A 251 -30.12 -7.55 -11.42
C GLU A 251 -28.70 -8.04 -11.06
N ASN A 252 -28.50 -9.36 -10.96
CA ASN A 252 -27.21 -9.97 -10.67
C ASN A 252 -26.36 -10.28 -11.92
N PHE A 253 -26.68 -9.72 -13.09
CA PHE A 253 -25.97 -9.99 -14.34
C PHE A 253 -24.46 -9.64 -14.28
N ILE A 254 -24.11 -8.54 -13.59
CA ILE A 254 -22.73 -8.05 -13.47
C ILE A 254 -22.15 -8.35 -12.08
N VAL A 255 -22.96 -8.34 -11.03
CA VAL A 255 -22.49 -8.54 -9.66
C VAL A 255 -23.35 -9.59 -8.98
N THR A 256 -22.73 -10.42 -8.14
CA THR A 256 -23.45 -11.49 -7.44
C THR A 256 -24.55 -10.95 -6.53
N ASN A 257 -24.27 -9.84 -5.83
CA ASN A 257 -25.16 -9.25 -4.83
C ASN A 257 -25.46 -7.78 -5.18
N PRO A 258 -26.46 -7.51 -6.02
CA PRO A 258 -26.72 -6.18 -6.56
C PRO A 258 -27.20 -5.16 -5.52
N GLN A 259 -27.67 -5.56 -4.34
CA GLN A 259 -27.98 -4.63 -3.27
C GLN A 259 -26.74 -3.86 -2.76
N PHE A 260 -25.53 -4.43 -2.91
CA PHE A 260 -24.29 -3.88 -2.40
C PHE A 260 -23.44 -3.23 -3.51
N ALA A 261 -22.71 -2.16 -3.17
CA ALA A 261 -21.61 -1.65 -3.97
C ALA A 261 -20.33 -2.45 -3.75
N ASN A 262 -20.08 -2.86 -2.50
CA ASN A 262 -18.90 -3.63 -2.11
C ASN A 262 -19.24 -4.58 -0.96
N ILE A 263 -18.73 -5.81 -1.04
CA ILE A 263 -18.77 -6.79 0.05
C ILE A 263 -17.34 -7.14 0.42
N THR A 264 -16.84 -6.61 1.53
CA THR A 264 -15.48 -6.90 1.98
C THR A 264 -15.43 -8.21 2.76
N TYR A 265 -14.85 -9.25 2.19
CA TYR A 265 -14.49 -10.47 2.90
C TYR A 265 -13.13 -10.32 3.57
N ARG A 266 -13.13 -10.29 4.90
CA ARG A 266 -11.94 -10.14 5.75
C ARG A 266 -11.28 -11.50 5.94
N THR A 267 -10.00 -11.59 5.61
CA THR A 267 -9.21 -12.83 5.67
C THR A 267 -7.81 -12.58 6.25
N ASN A 268 -6.99 -13.63 6.35
CA ASN A 268 -5.60 -13.58 6.82
C ASN A 268 -4.61 -13.94 5.71
N SER A 269 -4.79 -13.37 4.52
CA SER A 269 -4.02 -13.70 3.31
C SER A 269 -2.60 -13.11 3.28
N ASP A 270 -2.29 -12.17 4.16
CA ASP A 270 -1.08 -11.36 4.03
C ASP A 270 0.09 -11.90 4.89
N SER A 271 1.31 -11.65 4.42
CA SER A 271 2.53 -11.92 5.18
C SER A 271 3.59 -10.87 4.85
N SER A 272 4.53 -10.67 5.76
CA SER A 272 5.62 -9.71 5.59
C SER A 272 6.90 -10.27 6.21
N ASN A 273 8.04 -10.01 5.59
CA ASN A 273 9.36 -10.33 6.13
C ASN A 273 10.18 -9.05 6.17
N TYR A 274 10.90 -8.85 7.25
CA TYR A 274 11.74 -7.67 7.46
C TYR A 274 13.00 -8.06 8.21
N ASN A 275 14.14 -7.56 7.73
CA ASN A 275 15.44 -7.84 8.32
C ASN A 275 16.12 -6.52 8.70
N SER A 276 16.70 -6.46 9.89
CA SER A 276 17.31 -5.26 10.44
C SER A 276 18.52 -5.56 11.32
N THR A 277 19.35 -4.53 11.44
CA THR A 277 20.43 -4.25 12.43
C THR A 277 21.87 -4.66 12.08
N PHE A 278 22.80 -3.75 12.42
CA PHE A 278 24.24 -3.97 12.61
C PHE A 278 24.87 -2.80 13.39
N ASP A 279 25.35 -2.98 14.62
CA ASP A 279 26.06 -1.91 15.36
C ASP A 279 27.59 -2.03 15.20
N LEU A 280 28.29 -0.92 14.96
CA LEU A 280 29.76 -0.88 14.89
C LEU A 280 30.36 -0.08 16.06
N PRO A 281 31.40 -0.61 16.74
CA PRO A 281 32.07 0.04 17.85
C PRO A 281 33.30 0.81 17.35
N PHE A 282 33.07 2.01 16.83
CA PHE A 282 34.12 3.01 16.82
C PHE A 282 34.06 3.75 18.17
N GLY A 283 35.22 4.07 18.76
CA GLY A 283 35.34 4.68 20.10
C GLY A 283 36.60 4.27 20.88
N PRO A 284 37.01 5.03 21.90
CA PRO A 284 38.43 5.28 22.24
C PRO A 284 39.18 4.07 22.82
N ASN A 285 40.47 3.97 22.42
CA ASN A 285 41.48 2.91 22.64
C ASN A 285 41.41 1.65 21.74
N LYS A 286 41.32 1.81 20.41
CA LYS A 286 41.66 0.74 19.45
C LYS A 286 42.75 1.15 18.44
N LEU A 287 43.55 0.12 18.10
CA LEU A 287 44.53 -0.13 17.03
C LEU A 287 45.54 0.95 16.58
N PHE A 288 45.27 2.26 16.66
CA PHE A 288 46.20 3.29 16.21
C PHE A 288 46.48 4.35 17.30
N GLY A 289 47.75 4.54 17.65
CA GLY A 289 48.23 5.73 18.39
C GLY A 289 48.66 5.58 19.86
N GLY A 290 49.02 4.38 20.34
CA GLY A 290 49.26 4.11 21.78
C GLY A 290 50.55 4.64 22.44
N GLY A 291 51.15 5.76 21.99
CA GLY A 291 52.53 6.13 22.34
C GLY A 291 52.81 7.52 22.91
N SER A 292 51.84 8.30 23.41
CA SER A 292 52.08 9.71 23.81
C SER A 292 52.12 9.96 25.33
N THR A 293 53.16 10.64 25.84
CA THR A 293 53.35 11.05 27.24
C THR A 293 53.41 12.58 27.42
N GLY A 294 53.00 13.13 28.58
CA GLY A 294 53.16 14.56 28.96
C GLY A 294 51.87 15.42 28.89
N TRP A 295 51.98 16.73 28.63
CA TRP A 295 50.82 17.65 28.45
C TRP A 295 49.92 17.24 27.27
N VAL A 296 50.51 16.53 26.31
CA VAL A 296 49.82 15.86 25.21
C VAL A 296 48.92 14.72 25.71
N ALA A 297 49.28 14.00 26.78
CA ALA A 297 48.45 12.97 27.38
C ALA A 297 47.21 13.57 28.09
N ARG A 298 47.33 14.73 28.76
CA ARG A 298 46.18 15.47 29.32
C ARG A 298 45.23 16.03 28.26
N PHE A 299 45.75 16.34 27.07
CA PHE A 299 44.91 16.78 25.95
C PHE A 299 44.17 15.62 25.27
N ILE A 300 44.74 14.40 25.33
CA ILE A 300 44.23 13.18 24.67
C ILE A 300 43.41 12.28 25.62
N GLU A 301 43.55 12.40 26.94
CA GLU A 301 42.78 11.61 27.91
C GLU A 301 41.33 12.11 28.08
N GLY A 302 40.46 11.20 28.52
CA GLY A 302 39.08 11.53 28.90
C GLY A 302 38.07 11.62 27.76
N TRP A 303 38.49 11.42 26.50
CA TRP A 303 37.56 11.25 25.38
C TRP A 303 36.85 9.90 25.44
N LYS A 304 35.52 9.90 25.30
CA LYS A 304 34.60 8.79 25.10
C LYS A 304 33.92 9.03 23.76
N PHE A 305 33.76 7.99 22.95
CA PHE A 305 33.07 8.07 21.67
C PHE A 305 32.26 6.80 21.51
N GLY A 306 31.08 6.92 20.92
CA GLY A 306 30.23 5.78 20.59
C GLY A 306 29.53 6.03 19.26
N THR A 307 29.38 4.97 18.47
CA THR A 307 28.59 4.97 17.23
C THR A 307 27.50 3.93 17.30
N ILE A 308 26.38 4.22 16.64
CA ILE A 308 25.26 3.30 16.43
C ILE A 308 25.02 3.29 14.93
N PHE A 309 25.04 2.12 14.30
CA PHE A 309 24.72 1.99 12.87
C PHE A 309 23.40 1.23 12.77
N ASN A 310 22.45 1.80 12.03
CA ASN A 310 21.18 1.15 11.76
C ASN A 310 21.09 0.88 10.27
N MET A 311 20.67 -0.33 9.90
CA MET A 311 20.40 -0.69 8.51
C MET A 311 19.17 -1.60 8.45
N THR A 312 18.29 -1.32 7.50
CA THR A 312 16.99 -1.98 7.33
C THR A 312 16.74 -2.29 5.86
N SER A 313 16.26 -3.50 5.56
CA SER A 313 15.76 -3.84 4.22
C SER A 313 14.42 -3.15 3.96
N GLY A 314 14.15 -2.77 2.71
CA GLY A 314 12.88 -2.15 2.35
C GLY A 314 11.71 -3.15 2.39
N ALA A 315 10.49 -2.65 2.57
CA ALA A 315 9.29 -3.47 2.49
C ALA A 315 9.01 -3.91 1.04
N PRO A 316 8.40 -5.08 0.80
CA PRO A 316 8.05 -5.52 -0.54
C PRO A 316 6.93 -4.65 -1.15
N LEU A 317 7.13 -4.20 -2.39
CA LEU A 317 6.28 -3.27 -3.13
C LEU A 317 5.64 -3.93 -4.37
N ASN A 318 4.52 -3.36 -4.82
CA ASN A 318 3.82 -3.75 -6.04
C ASN A 318 4.18 -2.79 -7.19
N ILE A 319 4.50 -3.32 -8.37
CA ILE A 319 4.35 -2.55 -9.61
C ILE A 319 2.86 -2.53 -9.98
N ALA A 320 2.32 -1.34 -10.19
CA ALA A 320 0.94 -1.15 -10.58
C ALA A 320 0.83 -0.92 -12.10
N ALA A 321 -0.16 -1.57 -12.70
CA ALA A 321 -0.62 -1.37 -14.06
C ALA A 321 -2.13 -1.07 -14.04
N ARG A 322 -2.72 -0.95 -15.22
CA ARG A 322 -4.16 -0.68 -15.32
C ARG A 322 -4.97 -1.91 -14.92
N ASN A 323 -6.16 -1.67 -14.37
CA ASN A 323 -7.07 -2.73 -13.93
C ASN A 323 -7.74 -3.36 -15.15
N THR A 324 -7.21 -4.48 -15.63
CA THR A 324 -7.81 -5.21 -16.77
C THR A 324 -8.68 -6.39 -16.34
N LEU A 325 -8.55 -6.82 -15.08
CA LEU A 325 -9.27 -7.96 -14.54
C LEU A 325 -9.69 -7.74 -13.07
N TYR A 326 -8.78 -7.33 -12.20
CA TYR A 326 -9.03 -7.02 -10.79
C TYR A 326 -8.52 -5.61 -10.44
N ALA A 327 -8.97 -5.05 -9.31
CA ALA A 327 -8.43 -3.80 -8.79
C ALA A 327 -6.94 -3.97 -8.40
N ALA A 328 -6.09 -3.03 -8.81
CA ALA A 328 -4.62 -3.05 -8.69
C ALA A 328 -3.94 -4.13 -9.55
N GLY A 329 -4.12 -4.05 -10.88
CA GLY A 329 -3.49 -4.96 -11.84
C GLY A 329 -1.96 -4.94 -11.79
N ALA A 330 -1.33 -6.12 -11.84
CA ALA A 330 0.11 -6.24 -12.11
C ALA A 330 0.36 -6.14 -13.63
N PRO A 331 1.51 -5.63 -14.08
CA PRO A 331 1.89 -5.66 -15.49
C PRO A 331 2.35 -7.06 -15.93
N ASP A 332 2.47 -7.22 -17.25
CA ASP A 332 3.20 -8.33 -17.85
C ASP A 332 4.70 -8.06 -17.89
N ILE A 333 5.48 -9.10 -17.61
CA ILE A 333 6.92 -9.11 -17.88
C ILE A 333 7.13 -9.38 -19.37
N ALA A 334 7.62 -8.38 -20.10
CA ALA A 334 7.98 -8.49 -21.50
C ALA A 334 9.50 -8.64 -21.71
N GLY A 335 10.30 -8.28 -20.72
CA GLY A 335 11.76 -8.39 -20.74
C GLY A 335 12.35 -8.50 -19.34
N ALA A 336 13.67 -8.56 -19.23
CA ALA A 336 14.34 -8.63 -17.94
C ALA A 336 14.06 -7.36 -17.12
N PHE A 337 13.46 -7.54 -15.93
CA PHE A 337 13.14 -6.45 -15.01
C PHE A 337 13.69 -6.77 -13.61
N PRO A 338 14.45 -5.86 -12.98
CA PRO A 338 15.06 -6.09 -11.69
C PRO A 338 14.01 -6.11 -10.59
N ARG A 339 14.23 -6.97 -9.58
CA ARG A 339 13.35 -7.07 -8.40
C ARG A 339 13.79 -6.17 -7.25
N SER A 340 14.89 -5.46 -7.41
CA SER A 340 15.41 -4.50 -6.43
C SER A 340 15.92 -3.27 -7.18
N GLY A 341 16.10 -2.17 -6.46
CA GLY A 341 16.57 -0.91 -7.01
C GLY A 341 17.44 -0.16 -6.00
N GLU A 342 18.05 0.92 -6.47
CA GLU A 342 18.88 1.82 -5.67
C GLU A 342 18.33 3.24 -5.81
N VAL A 343 18.14 3.92 -4.68
CA VAL A 343 17.63 5.28 -4.71
C VAL A 343 18.73 6.28 -5.03
N VAL A 344 18.56 7.01 -6.13
CA VAL A 344 19.44 8.11 -6.51
C VAL A 344 18.83 9.45 -6.08
N TRP A 345 19.61 10.28 -5.37
CA TRP A 345 19.21 11.60 -4.88
C TRP A 345 20.27 12.68 -5.17
N PRO A 346 19.91 13.83 -5.78
CA PRO A 346 18.81 13.98 -6.74
C PRO A 346 19.14 13.24 -8.05
N LEU A 347 18.15 12.96 -8.89
CA LEU A 347 18.39 12.31 -10.17
C LEU A 347 19.18 13.23 -11.13
N ARG A 348 18.80 14.51 -11.18
CA ARG A 348 19.50 15.59 -11.90
C ARG A 348 19.72 16.77 -10.97
N ALA A 349 20.69 17.62 -11.30
CA ALA A 349 20.93 18.85 -10.55
C ALA A 349 19.66 19.73 -10.54
N GLY A 350 19.15 20.06 -9.34
CA GLY A 350 17.94 20.85 -9.16
C GLY A 350 16.66 20.03 -8.90
N ASP A 351 16.69 18.70 -9.04
CA ASP A 351 15.52 17.89 -8.70
C ASP A 351 15.27 17.87 -7.19
N ILE A 352 14.00 18.00 -6.81
CA ILE A 352 13.53 17.91 -5.42
C ILE A 352 13.11 16.49 -5.01
N PHE A 353 13.24 15.52 -5.93
CA PHE A 353 12.84 14.13 -5.78
C PHE A 353 14.01 13.18 -6.07
N GLY A 354 13.88 11.94 -5.61
CA GLY A 354 14.79 10.84 -5.90
C GLY A 354 14.14 9.86 -6.88
N ASN A 355 14.91 8.94 -7.43
CA ASN A 355 14.37 7.85 -8.25
C ASN A 355 14.95 6.49 -7.83
N PHE A 356 14.09 5.49 -7.69
CA PHE A 356 14.43 4.14 -7.23
C PHE A 356 15.05 3.23 -8.31
N PHE A 357 14.79 3.51 -9.59
CA PHE A 357 15.40 2.81 -10.72
C PHE A 357 16.31 3.72 -11.56
N GLY A 358 16.54 4.96 -11.10
CA GLY A 358 17.22 5.98 -11.89
C GLY A 358 16.48 6.32 -13.19
N GLU A 359 17.23 6.66 -14.24
CA GLU A 359 16.71 6.91 -15.61
C GLU A 359 16.79 5.69 -16.52
N GLN A 360 16.84 4.48 -15.94
CA GLN A 360 17.02 3.25 -16.69
C GLN A 360 15.81 2.89 -17.56
N TYR A 361 14.63 3.38 -17.19
CA TYR A 361 13.38 3.06 -17.87
C TYR A 361 12.69 4.31 -18.40
N GLN A 362 12.22 4.21 -19.64
CA GLN A 362 11.46 5.26 -20.30
C GLN A 362 10.03 4.82 -20.53
N ARG A 363 9.11 5.77 -20.36
CA ARG A 363 7.69 5.56 -20.63
C ARG A 363 7.45 5.63 -22.14
N VAL A 364 6.91 4.56 -22.70
CA VAL A 364 6.54 4.47 -24.12
C VAL A 364 5.04 4.17 -24.26
N PRO A 365 4.39 4.53 -25.37
CA PRO A 365 3.02 4.11 -25.63
C PRO A 365 2.87 2.59 -25.56
N ASP A 366 1.82 2.10 -24.90
CA ASP A 366 1.59 0.66 -24.78
C ASP A 366 1.23 0.05 -26.15
N PRO A 367 1.85 -1.08 -26.57
CA PRO A 367 1.51 -1.75 -27.82
C PRO A 367 0.04 -2.09 -27.97
N ALA A 368 -0.68 -2.35 -26.87
CA ALA A 368 -2.10 -2.65 -26.89
C ALA A 368 -2.95 -1.47 -27.43
N CYS A 369 -2.45 -0.23 -27.37
CA CYS A 369 -3.11 0.93 -27.96
C CYS A 369 -3.09 0.92 -29.49
N ALA A 370 -2.20 0.16 -30.13
CA ALA A 370 -2.17 0.04 -31.59
C ALA A 370 -3.37 -0.74 -32.14
N GLY A 371 -3.89 -1.71 -31.37
CA GLY A 371 -5.04 -2.55 -31.74
C GLY A 371 -6.42 -1.95 -31.44
N VAL A 372 -6.46 -0.71 -30.92
CA VAL A 372 -7.71 -0.01 -30.59
C VAL A 372 -8.30 0.65 -31.84
N ALA A 373 -9.64 0.66 -31.96
CA ALA A 373 -10.34 1.32 -33.06
C ALA A 373 -9.90 2.78 -33.26
N SER A 374 -9.92 3.26 -34.50
CA SER A 374 -9.45 4.61 -34.87
C SER A 374 -10.16 5.72 -34.08
N ASN A 375 -11.47 5.60 -33.85
CA ASN A 375 -12.27 6.55 -33.05
C ASN A 375 -11.99 6.51 -31.53
N LEU A 376 -11.29 5.48 -31.06
CA LEU A 376 -10.89 5.28 -29.67
C LEU A 376 -9.40 5.51 -29.43
N LYS A 377 -8.57 5.51 -30.48
CA LYS A 377 -7.11 5.48 -30.39
C LYS A 377 -6.52 6.65 -29.59
N THR A 378 -7.09 7.85 -29.73
CA THR A 378 -6.66 9.04 -28.97
C THR A 378 -7.00 8.98 -27.48
N TRP A 379 -7.88 8.07 -27.08
CA TRP A 379 -8.30 7.86 -25.69
C TRP A 379 -7.58 6.68 -25.03
N CYS A 380 -6.74 5.96 -25.78
CA CYS A 380 -5.82 4.97 -25.20
C CYS A 380 -4.60 5.70 -24.65
N THR A 381 -4.55 5.83 -23.33
CA THR A 381 -3.51 6.52 -22.56
C THR A 381 -2.59 5.55 -21.85
N ASN A 382 -2.74 4.24 -22.07
CA ASN A 382 -1.89 3.23 -21.46
C ASN A 382 -0.44 3.39 -21.94
N THR A 383 0.49 3.20 -21.02
CA THR A 383 1.92 3.22 -21.32
C THR A 383 2.59 1.96 -20.81
N ALA A 384 3.70 1.63 -21.48
CA ALA A 384 4.61 0.57 -21.11
C ALA A 384 5.96 1.18 -20.68
N LEU A 385 6.80 0.37 -20.06
CA LEU A 385 8.18 0.74 -19.74
C LEU A 385 9.12 0.04 -20.71
N ALA A 386 10.03 0.83 -21.28
CA ALA A 386 11.11 0.34 -22.13
C ALA A 386 12.47 0.58 -21.46
N ASP A 387 13.43 -0.30 -21.76
CA ASP A 387 14.83 -0.11 -21.39
C ASP A 387 15.50 0.98 -22.24
N ALA A 388 16.76 1.29 -21.96
CA ALA A 388 17.55 2.28 -22.70
C ALA A 388 17.71 1.97 -24.21
N ASN A 389 17.51 0.71 -24.63
CA ASN A 389 17.56 0.28 -26.02
C ASN A 389 16.20 0.37 -26.71
N GLY A 390 15.15 0.74 -25.98
CA GLY A 390 13.77 0.80 -26.48
C GLY A 390 13.02 -0.53 -26.44
N ASN A 391 13.58 -1.57 -25.82
CA ASN A 391 12.88 -2.85 -25.65
C ASN A 391 11.88 -2.75 -24.51
N ILE A 392 10.66 -3.21 -24.72
CA ILE A 392 9.61 -3.19 -23.70
C ILE A 392 9.94 -4.22 -22.62
N VAL A 393 10.06 -3.76 -21.37
CA VAL A 393 10.33 -4.61 -20.20
C VAL A 393 9.07 -4.93 -19.42
N LEU A 394 8.14 -3.95 -19.32
CA LEU A 394 6.86 -4.09 -18.64
C LEU A 394 5.76 -3.43 -19.47
N ARG A 395 4.60 -4.09 -19.56
CA ARG A 395 3.41 -3.56 -20.26
C ARG A 395 2.13 -3.88 -19.49
N ASN A 396 1.04 -3.21 -19.82
CA ASN A 396 -0.25 -3.57 -19.23
C ASN A 396 -0.66 -4.96 -19.76
N ALA A 397 -1.24 -5.78 -18.88
CA ALA A 397 -1.82 -7.06 -19.30
C ALA A 397 -2.95 -6.83 -20.32
N ALA A 398 -3.24 -7.83 -21.14
CA ALA A 398 -4.39 -7.74 -22.03
C ALA A 398 -5.70 -7.64 -21.23
N PRO A 399 -6.77 -7.03 -21.80
CA PRO A 399 -8.08 -7.02 -21.17
C PRO A 399 -8.52 -8.43 -20.77
N GLY A 400 -9.00 -8.62 -19.53
CA GLY A 400 -9.45 -9.92 -19.04
C GLY A 400 -8.35 -10.91 -18.63
N GLU A 401 -7.07 -10.54 -18.73
CA GLU A 401 -5.93 -11.34 -18.30
C GLU A 401 -5.30 -10.84 -16.99
N LEU A 402 -4.65 -11.76 -16.27
CA LEU A 402 -3.79 -11.45 -15.13
C LEU A 402 -2.39 -11.10 -15.61
N GLY A 403 -1.79 -10.04 -15.04
CA GLY A 403 -0.40 -9.73 -15.30
C GLY A 403 0.58 -10.78 -14.77
N THR A 404 1.62 -11.05 -15.53
CA THR A 404 2.61 -12.09 -15.22
C THR A 404 3.67 -11.72 -14.18
N LEU A 405 3.85 -10.43 -13.83
CA LEU A 405 4.87 -10.01 -12.85
C LEU A 405 4.59 -10.49 -11.42
N GLY A 406 3.32 -10.74 -11.09
CA GLY A 406 2.87 -11.05 -9.74
C GLY A 406 2.88 -9.83 -8.81
N LEU A 407 2.37 -10.02 -7.60
CA LEU A 407 2.29 -8.98 -6.57
C LEU A 407 3.46 -9.09 -5.58
N ARG A 408 3.87 -7.96 -5.03
CA ARG A 408 4.86 -7.78 -3.96
C ARG A 408 6.23 -8.38 -4.31
N THR A 409 6.59 -8.31 -5.58
CA THR A 409 7.83 -8.90 -6.12
C THR A 409 9.02 -7.96 -6.09
N ILE A 410 8.81 -6.67 -5.81
CA ILE A 410 9.87 -5.65 -5.76
C ILE A 410 10.29 -5.42 -4.31
N GLU A 411 11.57 -5.56 -4.01
CA GLU A 411 12.15 -5.12 -2.73
C GLU A 411 12.20 -3.60 -2.72
N GLY A 412 11.56 -2.96 -1.74
CA GLY A 412 11.56 -1.50 -1.61
C GLY A 412 12.92 -0.94 -1.19
N PRO A 413 13.06 0.39 -1.12
CA PRO A 413 14.33 0.99 -0.74
C PRO A 413 14.65 0.73 0.73
N GLY A 414 15.84 0.18 0.97
CA GLY A 414 16.40 0.05 2.32
C GLY A 414 16.74 1.41 2.93
N ARG A 415 16.94 1.42 4.26
CA ARG A 415 17.40 2.61 4.98
C ARG A 415 18.64 2.28 5.78
N TRP A 416 19.53 3.26 5.90
CA TRP A 416 20.62 3.19 6.86
C TRP A 416 20.93 4.57 7.40
N ASP A 417 21.41 4.60 8.64
CA ASP A 417 21.88 5.78 9.34
C ASP A 417 23.06 5.42 10.27
N LEU A 418 23.90 6.40 10.54
CA LEU A 418 24.97 6.30 11.52
C LEU A 418 24.83 7.45 12.51
N ASP A 419 24.56 7.12 13.76
CA ASP A 419 24.59 8.07 14.87
C ASP A 419 25.95 7.99 15.58
N ALA A 420 26.45 9.12 16.05
CA ALA A 420 27.72 9.18 16.77
C ALA A 420 27.63 10.13 17.95
N ASN A 421 28.27 9.77 19.06
CA ASN A 421 28.47 10.65 20.19
C ASN A 421 29.94 10.72 20.55
N ILE A 422 30.36 11.86 21.06
CA ILE A 422 31.69 12.10 21.60
C ILE A 422 31.55 12.91 22.90
N GLN A 423 32.28 12.52 23.93
CA GLN A 423 32.28 13.17 25.23
C GLN A 423 33.71 13.29 25.73
N LYS A 424 34.09 14.43 26.32
CA LYS A 424 35.35 14.61 27.04
C LYS A 424 35.07 15.07 28.47
N SER A 425 35.70 14.44 29.45
CA SER A 425 35.71 14.93 30.83
C SER A 425 37.09 15.47 31.18
N ILE A 426 37.16 16.71 31.65
CA ILE A 426 38.38 17.40 32.04
C ILE A 426 38.28 17.70 33.54
N ARG A 427 39.12 17.05 34.34
CA ARG A 427 39.21 17.33 35.77
C ARG A 427 40.05 18.59 35.98
N ILE A 428 39.42 19.66 36.46
CA ILE A 428 40.06 20.97 36.64
C ILE A 428 40.68 21.08 38.04
N ALA A 429 40.01 20.55 39.06
CA ALA A 429 40.48 20.48 40.44
C ALA A 429 39.95 19.22 41.15
N GLU A 430 40.31 19.00 42.41
CA GLU A 430 39.88 17.82 43.18
C GLU A 430 38.35 17.69 43.30
N SER A 431 37.62 18.81 43.36
CA SER A 431 36.15 18.82 43.35
C SER A 431 35.52 19.29 42.03
N ARG A 432 36.30 19.77 41.04
CA ARG A 432 35.76 20.45 39.84
C ARG A 432 35.98 19.66 38.56
N ASN A 433 34.92 19.40 37.80
CA ASN A 433 34.96 18.65 36.55
C ASN A 433 34.19 19.37 35.43
N LEU A 434 34.77 19.44 34.24
CA LEU A 434 34.14 19.98 33.05
C LEU A 434 33.93 18.87 32.02
N THR A 435 32.67 18.62 31.67
CA THR A 435 32.29 17.64 30.64
C THR A 435 31.82 18.36 29.39
N PHE A 436 32.47 18.10 28.26
CA PHE A 436 31.97 18.40 26.92
C PHE A 436 31.32 17.14 26.35
N ARG A 437 30.12 17.24 25.78
CA ARG A 437 29.45 16.15 25.07
C ARG A 437 28.89 16.69 23.76
N MET A 438 29.00 15.92 22.70
CA MET A 438 28.42 16.21 21.40
C MET A 438 27.80 14.94 20.85
N ASP A 439 26.52 15.01 20.50
CA ASP A 439 25.76 13.92 19.90
C ASP A 439 25.36 14.36 18.48
N ALA A 440 25.61 13.50 17.51
CA ALA A 440 25.22 13.67 16.12
C ALA A 440 24.32 12.51 15.73
N SER A 441 23.07 12.80 15.34
CA SER A 441 22.24 11.82 14.64
C SER A 441 22.41 11.98 13.14
N ASN A 442 22.41 10.86 12.41
CA ASN A 442 22.71 10.79 10.99
C ASN A 442 23.99 11.55 10.61
N LEU A 443 25.13 11.15 11.17
CA LEU A 443 26.45 11.79 11.07
C LEU A 443 26.83 12.11 9.61
N PHE A 444 26.57 11.19 8.69
CA PHE A 444 26.87 11.35 7.25
C PHE A 444 25.80 12.11 6.47
N ASN A 445 24.71 12.53 7.14
CA ASN A 445 23.57 13.17 6.50
C ASN A 445 22.99 12.32 5.36
N HIS A 446 22.94 11.00 5.54
CA HIS A 446 22.42 10.07 4.55
C HIS A 446 20.88 10.19 4.48
N PRO A 447 20.29 10.49 3.31
CA PRO A 447 18.84 10.65 3.19
C PRO A 447 18.12 9.30 3.22
N ALA A 448 17.05 9.20 4.02
CA ALA A 448 16.17 8.05 4.06
C ALA A 448 14.84 8.37 3.33
N PRO A 449 14.35 7.55 2.39
CA PRO A 449 13.05 7.76 1.73
C PRO A 449 11.89 7.94 2.73
N GLY A 450 11.02 8.93 2.55
CA GLY A 450 9.96 9.28 3.50
C GLY A 450 8.73 8.36 3.52
N ALA A 451 8.21 8.11 4.74
CA ALA A 451 6.96 7.48 5.22
C ALA A 451 6.36 6.19 4.57
N ALA A 452 6.45 5.13 5.40
CA ALA A 452 5.48 4.09 5.82
C ALA A 452 4.82 3.09 4.86
N ASN A 453 4.22 3.45 3.70
CA ASN A 453 3.35 2.45 3.00
C ASN A 453 3.64 2.23 1.51
N ASN A 454 4.20 3.19 0.78
CA ASN A 454 4.74 2.99 -0.57
C ASN A 454 5.56 4.23 -0.99
N PRO A 455 6.86 4.31 -0.67
CA PRO A 455 7.64 5.54 -0.90
C PRO A 455 7.92 5.81 -2.38
N VAL A 456 7.72 4.82 -3.26
CA VAL A 456 8.08 4.88 -4.67
C VAL A 456 6.81 4.86 -5.53
N ASN A 457 6.69 5.77 -6.51
CA ASN A 457 5.63 5.65 -7.50
C ASN A 457 5.96 4.53 -8.49
N LEU A 458 5.29 3.39 -8.34
CA LEU A 458 5.50 2.20 -9.16
C LEU A 458 4.38 1.94 -10.17
N ASN A 459 3.63 2.96 -10.57
CA ASN A 459 2.61 2.83 -11.62
C ASN A 459 3.23 3.03 -13.01
N ILE A 460 3.22 1.98 -13.86
CA ILE A 460 3.80 2.03 -15.22
C ILE A 460 3.09 3.03 -16.15
N ASN A 461 1.86 3.43 -15.78
CA ASN A 461 1.07 4.44 -16.49
C ASN A 461 1.32 5.87 -15.97
N ALA A 462 2.09 6.04 -14.90
CA ALA A 462 2.42 7.34 -14.35
C ALA A 462 3.65 7.94 -15.03
N GLY A 463 3.64 9.26 -15.26
CA GLY A 463 4.80 9.99 -15.78
C GLY A 463 5.98 10.09 -14.80
N THR A 464 5.78 9.67 -13.57
CA THR A 464 6.73 9.77 -12.46
C THR A 464 7.15 8.40 -11.93
N PHE A 465 7.17 7.37 -12.79
CA PHE A 465 7.59 6.02 -12.42
C PHE A 465 8.99 6.02 -11.77
N GLY A 466 9.13 5.30 -10.66
CA GLY A 466 10.33 5.24 -9.84
C GLY A 466 10.55 6.44 -8.93
N GLN A 467 9.78 7.52 -9.04
CA GLN A 467 10.03 8.73 -8.24
C GLN A 467 9.67 8.56 -6.76
N ILE A 468 10.51 9.17 -5.91
CA ILE A 468 10.33 9.28 -4.46
C ILE A 468 10.25 10.77 -4.12
N ALA A 469 9.06 11.22 -3.70
CA ALA A 469 8.78 12.63 -3.51
C ALA A 469 9.31 13.19 -2.18
N THR A 470 9.53 12.34 -1.17
CA THR A 470 9.92 12.79 0.17
C THR A 470 11.14 12.03 0.69
N LYS A 471 11.97 12.72 1.46
CA LYS A 471 13.08 12.14 2.21
C LYS A 471 13.06 12.64 3.66
N THR A 472 13.65 11.84 4.53
CA THR A 472 13.74 11.98 5.98
C THR A 472 15.18 11.69 6.40
N GLY A 473 15.49 11.82 7.69
CA GLY A 473 16.85 11.65 8.20
C GLY A 473 17.66 12.92 8.01
N ASN A 474 17.40 13.93 8.83
CA ASN A 474 18.25 15.13 8.87
C ASN A 474 19.41 14.88 9.82
N ARG A 475 20.62 15.34 9.46
CA ARG A 475 21.70 15.43 10.44
C ARG A 475 21.33 16.44 11.51
N THR A 476 21.24 16.00 12.77
CA THR A 476 21.13 16.91 13.90
C THR A 476 22.35 16.76 14.79
N VAL A 477 22.88 17.88 15.26
CA VAL A 477 24.06 17.93 16.11
C VAL A 477 23.70 18.72 17.35
N GLN A 478 23.89 18.11 18.52
CA GLN A 478 23.66 18.72 19.82
C GLN A 478 24.98 18.72 20.59
N ALA A 479 25.32 19.85 21.19
CA ALA A 479 26.49 19.97 22.06
C ALA A 479 26.04 20.41 23.46
N LEU A 480 26.61 19.79 24.48
CA LEU A 480 26.34 20.02 25.88
C LEU A 480 27.66 20.26 26.60
N ILE A 481 27.70 21.32 27.39
CA ILE A 481 28.78 21.57 28.35
C ILE A 481 28.17 21.47 29.74
N ARG A 482 28.76 20.63 30.60
CA ARG A 482 28.37 20.46 31.99
C ARG A 482 29.56 20.75 32.90
N PHE A 483 29.35 21.57 33.92
CA PHE A 483 30.34 21.87 34.94
C PHE A 483 29.83 21.38 36.29
N ASP A 484 30.58 20.47 36.92
CA ASP A 484 30.31 19.92 38.25
C ASP A 484 31.31 20.54 39.24
N PHE A 485 30.83 21.00 40.41
CA PHE A 485 31.60 21.75 41.42
C PHE A 485 31.59 21.13 42.81
#